data_AF-Q10FY4-F1
#
_entry.id   AF-Q10FY4-F1
#
_cell.length_a   1.000
_cell.length_b   1.000
_cell.length_c   1.000
_cell.angle_alpha   90.00
_cell.angle_beta   90.00
_cell.angle_gamma   90.00
#
_symmetry.space_group_name_H-M   'P 1'
#
loop_
_entity.id
_entity.type
_entity.pdbx_description
1 polymer ?
#
loop_
_entity_poly.entity_id
_entity_poly.type
_entity_poly.pdbx_seq_one_letter_code
_entity_poly.pdbx_strand_id
1 'polypeptide(L)'
;MVRQGVVVGGGGEITQAGSGSGSIAGSATAPAASPHQVAVEIDEQIYSPAFGNIVVPDSRGCCSGFTSSVTRVVFILHLLAFIALTIFLGVQASSRQNPTYKPFANFVPLASSVIVSIIAGCFWVILAVINPPKAIKTSLWAAPVLALACDVVILLVGNGAALGIGVLIVVVAIAVALYSCWASGPRLQHATAVLSTSLNAAHLPPTASCLVVFVILAAFGYMSFWTVAISCIAAAEGYFMNFKMAYVVALLVSMAWTMQVLRYFVYVAVAKLAHTRLVYGVRMPGGTVEAFCGTMMGPSFGDICMGAVAVPVIAAVRSFARAINAVTKGNDEFCQGCCLAISDKLMGRVNRWGFVHVGVRGKAFCVASRDVWSLFVLRGISKLVDSDLTGSFCFLSAVTGGALASLVAGSWALAMDKEHKELALPVAIYSFLIGYYMCRMIIAWPQACVATYHVAYAENPQNPHLGTLIPDHLRELQALATD
;
A
#
# COMPACT_ATOMS: atom_id res chain seq x y z
N MET A 1 -12.83 -26.42 35.59
CA MET A 1 -11.53 -27.02 35.93
C MET A 1 -10.44 -26.26 35.20
N VAL A 2 -9.68 -25.47 35.96
CA VAL A 2 -8.53 -24.71 35.49
C VAL A 2 -7.34 -25.67 35.33
N ARG A 3 -6.66 -25.63 34.18
CA ARG A 3 -5.27 -26.08 33.97
C ARG A 3 -4.57 -24.88 33.33
N GLN A 4 -3.79 -24.10 34.08
CA GLN A 4 -2.34 -24.27 34.29
C GLN A 4 -1.62 -24.58 32.96
N GLY A 5 -0.70 -23.78 32.44
CA GLY A 5 0.08 -22.67 32.97
C GLY A 5 1.47 -22.76 32.34
N VAL A 6 2.07 -21.66 31.90
CA VAL A 6 3.52 -21.56 31.65
C VAL A 6 3.94 -20.10 31.87
N VAL A 7 4.49 -19.83 33.06
CA VAL A 7 5.24 -18.61 33.37
C VAL A 7 6.71 -18.86 33.03
N VAL A 8 7.27 -18.04 32.14
CA VAL A 8 8.70 -17.87 31.90
C VAL A 8 8.95 -16.37 32.09
N GLY A 9 9.68 -15.88 33.07
CA GLY A 9 10.99 -16.28 33.57
C GLY A 9 11.84 -15.00 33.49
N GLY A 10 12.12 -14.41 34.65
CA GLY A 10 12.74 -13.08 34.79
C GLY A 10 14.25 -13.03 34.56
N GLY A 11 14.76 -11.81 34.54
CA GLY A 11 16.17 -11.43 34.45
C GLY A 11 16.22 -10.01 33.85
N GLY A 12 16.93 -9.03 34.36
CA GLY A 12 17.95 -8.91 35.41
C GLY A 12 18.55 -7.52 35.22
N GLU A 13 18.88 -6.86 36.33
CA GLU A 13 19.41 -5.50 36.42
C GLU A 13 20.63 -5.23 35.52
N ILE A 14 20.71 -4.01 34.98
CA ILE A 14 21.99 -3.38 34.60
C ILE A 14 22.01 -1.97 35.16
N THR A 15 22.78 -1.80 36.23
CA THR A 15 23.19 -0.54 36.84
C THR A 15 24.58 -0.14 36.34
N GLN A 16 24.81 1.18 36.33
CA GLN A 16 26.10 1.92 36.41
C GLN A 16 26.94 2.24 35.16
N ALA A 17 27.55 3.44 35.31
CA ALA A 17 28.72 4.07 34.67
C ALA A 17 28.37 5.13 33.60
N GLY A 18 28.83 6.38 33.64
CA GLY A 18 29.87 7.04 34.43
C GLY A 18 30.56 8.10 33.55
N SER A 19 30.48 9.38 33.98
CA SER A 19 31.34 10.56 33.71
C SER A 19 32.20 10.67 32.42
N GLY A 20 32.12 11.84 31.77
CA GLY A 20 33.20 12.32 30.87
C GLY A 20 32.89 13.66 30.18
N SER A 21 33.47 14.75 30.71
CA SER A 21 33.45 16.13 30.22
C SER A 21 34.29 16.34 28.95
N GLY A 22 33.88 17.28 28.09
CA GLY A 22 34.72 17.80 27.01
C GLY A 22 34.09 19.01 26.31
N SER A 23 34.46 20.21 26.76
CA SER A 23 34.14 21.52 26.16
C SER A 23 35.13 21.83 25.02
N ILE A 24 34.62 22.22 23.85
CA ILE A 24 35.39 22.99 22.85
C ILE A 24 34.47 24.06 22.25
N ALA A 25 34.81 25.32 22.55
CA ALA A 25 34.22 26.51 21.98
C ALA A 25 34.86 26.83 20.62
N GLY A 26 34.04 27.19 19.64
CA GLY A 26 34.47 27.69 18.33
C GLY A 26 33.44 28.66 17.79
N SER A 27 33.71 29.96 17.96
CA SER A 27 32.92 31.07 17.44
C SER A 27 33.20 31.28 15.94
N ALA A 28 32.16 31.20 15.11
CA ALA A 28 32.21 31.68 13.73
C ALA A 28 30.95 32.51 13.45
N THR A 29 31.16 33.82 13.35
CA THR A 29 30.20 34.85 12.98
C THR A 29 29.86 34.74 11.49
N ALA A 30 28.56 34.61 11.17
CA ALA A 30 28.03 34.67 9.82
C ALA A 30 26.93 35.76 9.74
N PRO A 31 26.73 36.41 8.58
CA PRO A 31 26.16 37.75 8.50
C PRO A 31 24.63 37.78 8.34
N ALA A 32 24.07 38.91 8.76
CA ALA A 32 22.67 39.25 8.83
C ALA A 32 21.91 39.10 7.49
N ALA A 33 20.90 38.22 7.47
CA ALA A 33 19.92 38.12 6.40
C ALA A 33 18.63 38.90 6.76
N SER A 34 18.12 39.58 5.74
CA SER A 34 17.01 40.54 5.71
C SER A 34 15.64 40.02 6.20
N PRO A 35 14.76 40.91 6.70
CA PRO A 35 13.54 40.53 7.43
C PRO A 35 12.34 40.32 6.50
N HIS A 36 12.18 39.12 5.95
CA HIS A 36 10.88 38.65 5.43
C HIS A 36 10.79 37.12 5.50
N GLN A 37 10.88 36.56 6.70
CA GLN A 37 10.35 35.23 6.97
C GLN A 37 9.54 35.32 8.26
N VAL A 38 8.22 35.31 8.10
CA VAL A 38 7.27 35.04 9.18
C VAL A 38 7.51 33.58 9.58
N ALA A 39 8.54 33.36 10.40
CA ALA A 39 8.80 32.10 11.04
C ALA A 39 7.68 31.90 12.06
N VAL A 40 6.85 30.89 11.82
CA VAL A 40 5.89 30.39 12.80
C VAL A 40 6.73 29.73 13.90
N GLU A 41 7.08 30.54 14.89
CA GLU A 41 7.78 30.14 16.11
C GLU A 41 6.79 29.37 16.97
N ILE A 42 6.64 28.07 16.68
CA ILE A 42 5.90 27.14 17.55
C ILE A 42 6.86 26.79 18.69
N ASP A 43 6.61 27.40 19.85
CA ASP A 43 7.32 27.23 21.11
C ASP A 43 7.42 25.73 21.48
N GLU A 44 8.57 25.11 21.22
CA GLU A 44 8.89 23.72 21.55
C GLU A 44 9.25 23.62 23.05
N GLN A 45 8.24 23.65 23.92
CA GLN A 45 8.43 23.34 25.35
C GLN A 45 8.33 21.83 25.62
N ILE A 46 9.49 21.24 25.91
CA ILE A 46 9.85 20.27 26.97
C ILE A 46 8.73 19.33 27.47
N TYR A 47 8.94 18.00 27.46
CA TYR A 47 8.69 17.09 28.61
C TYR A 47 9.04 15.64 28.27
N SER A 48 9.71 14.94 29.20
CA SER A 48 9.81 13.48 29.29
C SER A 48 9.51 13.07 30.73
N PRO A 49 8.88 11.90 30.96
CA PRO A 49 9.34 11.05 32.06
C PRO A 49 9.68 9.61 31.66
N ALA A 50 9.64 9.24 30.37
CA ALA A 50 10.33 8.02 29.93
C ALA A 50 10.72 8.08 28.46
N PHE A 51 9.93 8.68 27.58
CA PHE A 51 10.39 9.22 26.30
C PHE A 51 9.40 10.31 25.89
N GLY A 52 9.78 11.57 26.05
CA GLY A 52 9.04 12.74 25.61
C GLY A 52 8.78 12.78 24.10
N ASN A 53 8.47 13.97 23.59
CA ASN A 53 8.53 14.21 22.15
C ASN A 53 9.95 13.87 21.64
N ILE A 54 10.06 12.97 20.68
CA ILE A 54 11.36 12.66 20.06
C ILE A 54 11.57 13.68 18.96
N VAL A 55 12.61 14.52 19.07
CA VAL A 55 13.05 15.36 17.96
C VAL A 55 13.50 14.44 16.83
N VAL A 56 12.67 14.32 15.81
CA VAL A 56 12.96 13.49 14.66
C VAL A 56 13.71 14.35 13.63
N PRO A 57 15.00 14.10 13.36
CA PRO A 57 15.81 14.96 12.49
C PRO A 57 15.33 14.90 11.04
N ASP A 58 15.20 16.05 10.35
CA ASP A 58 14.69 16.15 8.97
C ASP A 58 15.71 15.78 7.87
N SER A 59 16.87 15.23 8.24
CA SER A 59 17.94 14.94 7.27
C SER A 59 17.53 13.86 6.25
N ARG A 60 17.67 14.18 4.96
CA ARG A 60 17.57 13.19 3.87
C ARG A 60 18.72 12.18 3.88
N GLY A 61 19.88 12.52 4.45
CA GLY A 61 21.13 11.76 4.34
C GLY A 61 21.84 11.99 3.00
N CYS A 62 23.19 11.93 2.98
CA CYS A 62 24.00 12.39 1.84
C CYS A 62 23.77 11.64 0.51
N CYS A 63 23.59 10.32 0.53
CA CYS A 63 23.48 9.51 -0.70
C CYS A 63 22.04 9.37 -1.24
N SER A 64 21.05 9.83 -0.49
CA SER A 64 19.65 9.53 -0.77
C SER A 64 19.03 10.46 -1.82
N GLY A 65 19.51 11.70 -1.91
CA GLY A 65 19.11 12.66 -2.93
C GLY A 65 19.40 12.15 -4.35
N PHE A 66 20.58 11.56 -4.55
CA PHE A 66 20.96 10.94 -5.82
C PHE A 66 20.04 9.77 -6.18
N THR A 67 19.82 8.85 -5.24
CA THR A 67 18.97 7.66 -5.47
C THR A 67 17.53 8.06 -5.83
N SER A 68 16.96 9.04 -5.14
CA SER A 68 15.64 9.59 -5.45
C SER A 68 15.63 10.21 -6.86
N SER A 69 16.63 11.03 -7.19
CA SER A 69 16.72 11.66 -8.51
C SER A 69 16.81 10.64 -9.65
N VAL A 70 17.68 9.63 -9.52
CA VAL A 70 17.80 8.54 -10.51
C VAL A 70 16.49 7.78 -10.66
N THR A 71 15.87 7.37 -9.56
CA THR A 71 14.62 6.60 -9.62
C THR A 71 13.48 7.38 -10.25
N ARG A 72 13.41 8.71 -10.00
CA ARG A 72 12.48 9.60 -10.70
C ARG A 72 12.71 9.59 -12.22
N VAL A 73 13.95 9.77 -12.66
CA VAL A 73 14.29 9.79 -14.09
C VAL A 73 13.95 8.45 -14.75
N VAL A 74 14.31 7.33 -14.11
CA VAL A 74 13.97 5.99 -14.62
C VAL A 74 12.46 5.81 -14.76
N PHE A 75 11.67 6.26 -13.79
CA PHE A 75 10.20 6.16 -13.87
C PHE A 75 9.61 7.02 -15.00
N ILE A 76 10.13 8.23 -15.22
CA ILE A 76 9.70 9.10 -16.32
C ILE A 76 10.05 8.47 -17.68
N LEU A 77 11.29 7.98 -17.84
CA LEU A 77 11.72 7.28 -19.05
C LEU A 77 10.87 6.02 -19.31
N HIS A 78 10.51 5.29 -18.25
CA HIS A 78 9.60 4.17 -18.32
C HIS A 78 8.22 4.58 -18.85
N LEU A 79 7.63 5.69 -18.39
CA LEU A 79 6.33 6.16 -18.90
C LEU A 79 6.41 6.56 -20.38
N LEU A 80 7.50 7.23 -20.79
CA LEU A 80 7.74 7.57 -22.19
C LEU A 80 7.90 6.31 -23.05
N ALA A 81 8.66 5.32 -22.57
CA ALA A 81 8.82 4.03 -23.24
C ALA A 81 7.49 3.27 -23.35
N PHE A 82 6.65 3.30 -22.32
CA PHE A 82 5.30 2.73 -22.37
C PHE A 82 4.43 3.42 -23.42
N ILE A 83 4.44 4.75 -23.50
CA ILE A 83 3.70 5.49 -24.54
C ILE A 83 4.20 5.13 -25.94
N ALA A 84 5.53 5.13 -26.15
CA ALA A 84 6.13 4.77 -27.42
C ALA A 84 5.81 3.31 -27.83
N LEU A 85 5.85 2.39 -26.87
CA LEU A 85 5.49 0.99 -27.09
C LEU A 85 4.01 0.86 -27.48
N THR A 86 3.10 1.53 -26.80
CA THR A 86 1.67 1.50 -27.13
C THR A 86 1.40 2.05 -28.52
N ILE A 87 2.06 3.14 -28.91
CA ILE A 87 1.95 3.70 -30.28
C ILE A 87 2.47 2.69 -31.31
N PHE A 88 3.64 2.09 -31.07
CA PHE A 88 4.20 1.06 -31.94
C PHE A 88 3.24 -0.13 -32.10
N LEU A 89 2.70 -0.65 -30.99
CA LEU A 89 1.74 -1.75 -31.00
C LEU A 89 0.45 -1.36 -31.74
N GLY A 90 -0.02 -0.12 -31.59
CA GLY A 90 -1.16 0.41 -32.34
C GLY A 90 -0.93 0.43 -33.85
N VAL A 91 0.25 0.89 -34.29
CA VAL A 91 0.64 0.86 -35.71
C VAL A 91 0.69 -0.57 -36.24
N GLN A 92 1.25 -1.51 -35.46
CA GLN A 92 1.28 -2.93 -35.85
C GLN A 92 -0.13 -3.52 -35.95
N ALA A 93 -1.00 -3.25 -34.98
CA ALA A 93 -2.39 -3.71 -34.99
C ALA A 93 -3.19 -3.16 -36.17
N SER A 94 -2.94 -1.92 -36.58
CA SER A 94 -3.59 -1.31 -37.74
C SER A 94 -3.02 -1.81 -39.08
N SER A 95 -1.72 -2.10 -39.14
CA SER A 95 -1.06 -2.49 -40.40
C SER A 95 -1.20 -3.98 -40.69
N ARG A 96 -1.31 -4.80 -39.64
CA ARG A 96 -1.34 -6.27 -39.69
C ARG A 96 -2.38 -6.79 -38.72
N GLN A 97 -3.64 -6.60 -39.08
CA GLN A 97 -4.75 -6.97 -38.24
C GLN A 97 -4.97 -8.49 -38.27
N ASN A 98 -5.00 -9.12 -37.10
CA ASN A 98 -5.41 -10.50 -36.95
C ASN A 98 -6.92 -10.62 -37.28
N PRO A 99 -7.32 -11.38 -38.32
CA PRO A 99 -8.71 -11.49 -38.75
C PRO A 99 -9.62 -12.15 -37.71
N THR A 100 -9.05 -12.89 -36.75
CA THR A 100 -9.80 -13.54 -35.67
C THR A 100 -10.10 -12.60 -34.50
N TYR A 101 -9.49 -11.40 -34.46
CA TYR A 101 -9.63 -10.48 -33.34
C TYR A 101 -11.00 -9.77 -33.35
N LYS A 102 -11.80 -10.02 -32.31
CA LYS A 102 -13.09 -9.37 -32.09
C LYS A 102 -12.97 -8.27 -31.02
N PRO A 103 -13.04 -6.97 -31.35
CA PRO A 103 -12.89 -5.90 -30.37
C PRO A 103 -13.98 -5.90 -29.29
N PHE A 104 -15.23 -6.21 -29.65
CA PHE A 104 -16.37 -6.27 -28.72
C PHE A 104 -16.28 -7.39 -27.68
N ALA A 105 -15.56 -8.48 -27.99
CA ALA A 105 -15.35 -9.59 -27.07
C ALA A 105 -14.14 -9.39 -26.15
N ASN A 106 -13.22 -8.49 -26.51
CA ASN A 106 -11.91 -8.37 -25.84
C ASN A 106 -11.65 -6.99 -25.25
N PHE A 107 -11.70 -5.93 -26.08
CA PHE A 107 -11.41 -4.57 -25.65
C PHE A 107 -12.53 -3.98 -24.77
N VAL A 108 -13.79 -4.14 -25.19
CA VAL A 108 -14.95 -3.58 -24.47
C VAL A 108 -15.06 -4.10 -23.02
N PRO A 109 -14.89 -5.40 -22.73
CA PRO A 109 -14.86 -5.92 -21.36
C PRO A 109 -13.72 -5.36 -20.51
N LEU A 110 -12.55 -5.17 -21.09
CA LEU A 110 -11.41 -4.60 -20.37
C LEU A 110 -11.67 -3.12 -20.04
N ALA A 111 -12.19 -2.35 -20.99
CA ALA A 111 -12.55 -0.95 -20.76
C ALA A 111 -13.66 -0.81 -19.70
N SER A 112 -14.69 -1.66 -19.77
CA SER A 112 -15.78 -1.64 -18.77
C SER A 112 -15.29 -2.06 -17.37
N SER A 113 -14.29 -2.95 -17.30
CA SER A 113 -13.67 -3.35 -16.03
C SER A 113 -13.06 -2.17 -15.28
N VAL A 114 -12.51 -1.16 -15.97
CA VAL A 114 -11.98 0.07 -15.32
C VAL A 114 -13.10 0.81 -14.59
N ILE A 115 -14.27 0.95 -15.22
CA ILE A 115 -15.43 1.65 -14.65
C ILE A 115 -15.99 0.88 -13.45
N VAL A 116 -16.19 -0.43 -13.60
CA VAL A 116 -16.66 -1.32 -12.50
C VAL A 116 -15.73 -1.22 -11.29
N SER A 117 -14.42 -1.12 -11.53
CA SER A 117 -13.40 -1.03 -10.49
C SER A 117 -13.43 0.31 -9.75
N ILE A 118 -13.72 1.41 -10.45
CA ILE A 118 -13.92 2.72 -9.81
C ILE A 118 -15.14 2.67 -8.90
N ILE A 119 -16.27 2.11 -9.38
CA ILE A 119 -17.49 1.96 -8.58
C ILE A 119 -17.21 1.12 -7.33
N ALA A 120 -16.53 -0.02 -7.48
CA ALA A 120 -16.15 -0.88 -6.37
C ALA A 120 -15.20 -0.19 -5.38
N GLY A 121 -14.21 0.56 -5.86
CA GLY A 121 -13.29 1.31 -5.02
C GLY A 121 -14.00 2.41 -4.23
N CYS A 122 -14.89 3.17 -4.88
CA CYS A 122 -15.72 4.20 -4.25
C CYS A 122 -16.64 3.59 -3.20
N PHE A 123 -17.28 2.45 -3.50
CA PHE A 123 -18.09 1.71 -2.53
C PHE A 123 -17.29 1.36 -1.26
N TRP A 124 -16.07 0.84 -1.41
CA TRP A 124 -15.22 0.51 -0.26
C TRP A 124 -14.82 1.74 0.57
N VAL A 125 -14.52 2.86 -0.09
CA VAL A 125 -14.20 4.12 0.59
C VAL A 125 -15.40 4.66 1.35
N ILE A 126 -16.57 4.71 0.71
CA ILE A 126 -17.82 5.16 1.33
C ILE A 126 -18.14 4.29 2.55
N LEU A 127 -18.02 2.97 2.42
CA LEU A 127 -18.25 2.05 3.52
C LEU A 127 -17.22 2.23 4.64
N ALA A 128 -15.94 2.45 4.31
CA ALA A 128 -14.89 2.71 5.30
C ALA A 128 -15.12 3.98 6.10
N VAL A 129 -15.70 5.02 5.49
CA VAL A 129 -15.99 6.30 6.15
C VAL A 129 -17.29 6.24 6.96
N ILE A 130 -18.36 5.70 6.38
CA ILE A 130 -19.68 5.68 7.03
C ILE A 130 -19.76 4.62 8.11
N ASN A 131 -19.20 3.42 7.87
CA ASN A 131 -19.30 2.30 8.78
C ASN A 131 -18.03 1.42 8.73
N PRO A 132 -16.94 1.87 9.37
CA PRO A 132 -15.69 1.10 9.49
C PRO A 132 -15.89 -0.38 9.90
N PRO A 133 -16.73 -0.74 10.90
CA PRO A 133 -16.92 -2.14 11.26
C PRO A 133 -17.58 -2.97 10.17
N LYS A 134 -18.58 -2.44 9.46
CA LYS A 134 -19.13 -3.12 8.28
C LYS A 134 -18.11 -3.19 7.15
N ALA A 135 -17.28 -2.17 6.94
CA ALA A 135 -16.28 -2.17 5.87
C ALA A 135 -15.27 -3.32 6.03
N ILE A 136 -14.66 -3.43 7.21
CA ILE A 136 -13.65 -4.46 7.47
C ILE A 136 -14.31 -5.84 7.45
N LYS A 137 -15.45 -6.04 8.13
CA LYS A 137 -16.16 -7.33 8.16
C LYS A 137 -16.60 -7.78 6.77
N THR A 138 -17.18 -6.89 5.97
CA THR A 138 -17.60 -7.21 4.59
C THR A 138 -16.39 -7.53 3.72
N SER A 139 -15.27 -6.84 3.86
CA SER A 139 -14.05 -7.15 3.06
C SER A 139 -13.51 -8.56 3.33
N LEU A 140 -13.56 -9.01 4.59
CA LEU A 140 -13.07 -10.32 5.01
C LEU A 140 -13.87 -11.46 4.35
N TRP A 141 -15.19 -11.29 4.21
CA TRP A 141 -16.07 -12.33 3.65
C TRP A 141 -16.35 -12.17 2.16
N ALA A 142 -16.37 -10.95 1.64
CA ALA A 142 -16.58 -10.71 0.21
C ALA A 142 -15.42 -11.25 -0.64
N ALA A 143 -14.18 -11.21 -0.13
CA ALA A 143 -13.00 -11.68 -0.87
C ALA A 143 -13.08 -13.16 -1.27
N PRO A 144 -13.26 -14.12 -0.34
CA PRO A 144 -13.37 -15.53 -0.72
C PRO A 144 -14.63 -15.81 -1.54
N VAL A 145 -15.76 -15.18 -1.23
CA VAL A 145 -17.02 -15.39 -1.97
C VAL A 145 -16.90 -14.93 -3.42
N LEU A 146 -16.40 -13.71 -3.67
CA LEU A 146 -16.22 -13.20 -5.03
C LEU A 146 -15.09 -13.92 -5.77
N ALA A 147 -14.05 -14.39 -5.07
CA ALA A 147 -13.02 -15.23 -5.66
C ALA A 147 -13.62 -16.53 -6.22
N LEU A 148 -14.45 -17.23 -5.44
CA LEU A 148 -15.14 -18.44 -5.89
C LEU A 148 -16.15 -18.17 -7.02
N ALA A 149 -16.88 -17.05 -6.96
CA ALA A 149 -17.79 -16.66 -8.05
C ALA A 149 -17.03 -16.38 -9.36
N CYS A 150 -15.91 -15.67 -9.27
CA CYS A 150 -15.00 -15.46 -10.40
C CYS A 150 -14.40 -16.77 -10.91
N ASP A 151 -14.12 -17.72 -10.02
CA ASP A 151 -13.56 -19.02 -10.39
C ASP A 151 -14.50 -19.84 -11.28
N VAL A 152 -15.81 -19.77 -11.04
CA VAL A 152 -16.80 -20.39 -11.93
C VAL A 152 -16.63 -19.91 -13.37
N VAL A 153 -16.42 -18.61 -13.59
CA VAL A 153 -16.18 -18.03 -14.93
C VAL A 153 -14.88 -18.57 -15.53
N ILE A 154 -13.81 -18.63 -14.72
CA ILE A 154 -12.52 -19.16 -15.17
C ILE A 154 -12.66 -20.62 -15.59
N LEU A 155 -13.29 -21.47 -14.78
CA LEU A 155 -13.49 -22.89 -15.08
C LEU A 155 -14.38 -23.13 -16.31
N LEU A 156 -15.32 -22.24 -16.62
CA LEU A 156 -16.15 -22.30 -17.83
C LEU A 156 -15.37 -22.08 -19.14
N VAL A 157 -14.13 -21.58 -19.07
CA VAL A 157 -13.21 -21.56 -20.22
C VAL A 157 -12.89 -22.98 -20.69
N GLY A 158 -12.77 -23.93 -19.75
CA GLY A 158 -12.66 -25.36 -20.06
C GLY A 158 -11.30 -25.83 -20.59
N ASN A 159 -10.22 -25.06 -20.39
CA ASN A 159 -8.86 -25.47 -20.78
C ASN A 159 -8.01 -25.85 -19.54
N GLY A 160 -6.88 -26.54 -19.75
CA GLY A 160 -6.02 -27.00 -18.67
C GLY A 160 -5.42 -25.86 -17.83
N ALA A 161 -5.14 -24.71 -18.45
CA ALA A 161 -4.65 -23.53 -17.73
C ALA A 161 -5.70 -22.96 -16.78
N ALA A 162 -6.96 -22.88 -17.20
CA ALA A 162 -8.08 -22.46 -16.39
C ALA A 162 -8.33 -23.41 -15.21
N LEU A 163 -8.20 -24.73 -15.43
CA LEU A 163 -8.28 -25.71 -14.34
C LEU A 163 -7.19 -25.48 -13.29
N GLY A 164 -5.94 -25.30 -13.72
CA GLY A 164 -4.82 -25.03 -12.81
C GLY A 164 -4.99 -23.74 -12.01
N ILE A 165 -5.43 -22.66 -12.67
CA ILE A 165 -5.73 -21.39 -12.02
C ILE A 165 -6.90 -21.54 -11.05
N GLY A 166 -7.95 -22.28 -11.41
CA GLY A 166 -9.11 -22.42 -10.57
C GLY A 166 -8.86 -23.22 -9.29
N VAL A 167 -8.09 -24.32 -9.39
CA VAL A 167 -7.61 -25.05 -8.20
C VAL A 167 -6.83 -24.12 -7.26
N LEU A 168 -5.95 -23.27 -7.81
CA LEU A 168 -5.22 -22.29 -7.01
C LEU A 168 -6.15 -21.26 -6.35
N ILE A 169 -7.16 -20.76 -7.06
CA ILE A 169 -8.15 -19.82 -6.51
C ILE A 169 -8.93 -20.44 -5.36
N VAL A 170 -9.36 -21.71 -5.48
CA VAL A 170 -10.05 -22.43 -4.40
C VAL A 170 -9.17 -22.54 -3.16
N VAL A 171 -7.89 -22.91 -3.32
CA VAL A 171 -6.94 -23.01 -2.19
C VAL A 171 -6.75 -21.64 -1.52
N VAL A 172 -6.57 -20.57 -2.30
CA VAL A 172 -6.44 -19.20 -1.78
C VAL A 172 -7.73 -18.75 -1.10
N ALA A 173 -8.91 -19.04 -1.66
CA ALA A 173 -10.20 -18.68 -1.09
C ALA A 173 -10.43 -19.39 0.26
N ILE A 174 -10.07 -20.67 0.38
CA ILE A 174 -10.12 -21.41 1.66
C ILE A 174 -9.17 -20.76 2.68
N ALA A 175 -7.94 -20.46 2.28
CA ALA A 175 -6.96 -19.82 3.17
C ALA A 175 -7.44 -18.44 3.65
N VAL A 176 -8.02 -17.63 2.75
CA VAL A 176 -8.61 -16.33 3.09
C VAL A 176 -9.84 -16.50 3.98
N ALA A 177 -10.70 -17.49 3.73
CA ALA A 177 -11.85 -17.75 4.59
C ALA A 177 -11.44 -18.16 6.01
N LEU A 178 -10.45 -19.03 6.16
CA LEU A 178 -9.87 -19.39 7.46
C LEU A 178 -9.25 -18.18 8.16
N TYR A 179 -8.50 -17.36 7.43
CA TYR A 179 -7.98 -16.10 7.94
C TYR A 179 -9.11 -15.16 8.40
N SER A 180 -10.20 -15.07 7.64
CA SER A 180 -11.36 -14.23 7.97
C SER A 180 -12.10 -14.71 9.20
N CYS A 181 -12.24 -16.03 9.39
CA CYS A 181 -12.75 -16.62 10.64
C CYS A 181 -11.89 -16.20 11.83
N TRP A 182 -10.58 -16.31 11.71
CA TRP A 182 -9.64 -15.96 12.77
C TRP A 182 -9.58 -14.44 13.04
N ALA A 183 -9.62 -13.61 12.00
CA ALA A 183 -9.54 -12.16 12.10
C ALA A 183 -10.82 -11.51 12.63
N SER A 184 -11.98 -12.19 12.54
CA SER A 184 -13.29 -11.67 12.99
C SER A 184 -13.44 -11.54 14.52
N GLY A 185 -12.42 -11.91 15.30
CA GLY A 185 -12.40 -11.79 16.77
C GLY A 185 -12.04 -10.38 17.30
N PRO A 186 -11.40 -10.27 18.48
CA PRO A 186 -11.06 -9.00 19.13
C PRO A 186 -10.25 -8.03 18.26
N ARG A 187 -9.41 -8.56 17.37
CA ARG A 187 -8.59 -7.78 16.42
C ARG A 187 -9.44 -6.92 15.49
N LEU A 188 -10.63 -7.40 15.12
CA LEU A 188 -11.58 -6.65 14.32
C LEU A 188 -12.02 -5.38 15.06
N GLN A 189 -12.37 -5.50 16.34
CA GLN A 189 -12.81 -4.35 17.13
C GLN A 189 -11.72 -3.27 17.20
N HIS A 190 -10.49 -3.66 17.51
CA HIS A 190 -9.36 -2.72 17.53
C HIS A 190 -9.15 -2.04 16.18
N ALA A 191 -9.09 -2.81 15.08
CA ALA A 191 -8.89 -2.24 13.75
C ALA A 191 -10.01 -1.27 13.35
N THR A 192 -11.25 -1.57 13.73
CA THR A 192 -12.40 -0.69 13.45
C THR A 192 -12.35 0.61 14.24
N ALA A 193 -11.92 0.54 15.50
CA ALA A 193 -11.71 1.73 16.34
C ALA A 193 -10.54 2.58 15.81
N VAL A 194 -9.42 1.96 15.42
CA VAL A 194 -8.29 2.69 14.83
C VAL A 194 -8.68 3.35 13.51
N LEU A 195 -9.40 2.64 12.64
CA LEU A 195 -9.86 3.20 11.37
C LEU A 195 -10.83 4.38 11.59
N SER A 196 -11.81 4.24 12.49
CA SER A 196 -12.77 5.31 12.78
C SER A 196 -12.10 6.53 13.42
N THR A 197 -11.26 6.30 14.44
CA THR A 197 -10.55 7.38 15.15
C THR A 197 -9.58 8.09 14.23
N SER A 198 -8.80 7.37 13.42
CA SER A 198 -7.83 7.99 12.50
C SER A 198 -8.50 8.79 11.38
N LEU A 199 -9.61 8.32 10.82
CA LEU A 199 -10.37 9.05 9.80
C LEU A 199 -10.97 10.35 10.39
N ASN A 200 -11.60 10.25 11.56
CA ASN A 200 -12.22 11.38 12.23
C ASN A 200 -11.17 12.40 12.71
N ALA A 201 -10.06 11.93 13.28
CA ALA A 201 -9.00 12.79 13.80
C ALA A 201 -8.18 13.46 12.69
N ALA A 202 -7.98 12.79 11.55
CA ALA A 202 -7.34 13.41 10.38
C ALA A 202 -8.16 14.58 9.83
N HIS A 203 -9.49 14.53 9.93
CA HIS A 203 -10.44 15.58 9.53
C HIS A 203 -10.03 16.29 8.23
N LEU A 204 -9.83 15.51 7.18
CA LEU A 204 -9.29 15.99 5.91
C LEU A 204 -10.18 17.09 5.33
N PRO A 205 -9.60 18.16 4.75
CA PRO A 205 -10.38 19.23 4.16
C PRO A 205 -11.21 18.70 2.98
N PRO A 206 -12.38 19.29 2.66
CA PRO A 206 -13.19 18.88 1.50
C PRO A 206 -12.42 18.88 0.17
N THR A 207 -11.41 19.73 0.05
CA THR A 207 -10.50 19.78 -1.11
C THR A 207 -9.68 18.50 -1.29
N ALA A 208 -9.49 17.69 -0.25
CA ALA A 208 -8.84 16.37 -0.34
C ALA A 208 -9.63 15.42 -1.24
N SER A 209 -10.97 15.52 -1.25
CA SER A 209 -11.81 14.78 -2.18
C SER A 209 -11.50 15.13 -3.64
N CYS A 210 -11.25 16.41 -3.94
CA CYS A 210 -10.86 16.84 -5.29
C CYS A 210 -9.52 16.22 -5.73
N LEU A 211 -8.54 16.12 -4.83
CA LEU A 211 -7.26 15.43 -5.10
C LEU A 211 -7.52 13.96 -5.42
N VAL A 212 -8.29 13.26 -4.58
CA VAL A 212 -8.60 11.84 -4.80
C VAL A 212 -9.29 11.64 -6.15
N VAL A 213 -10.24 12.51 -6.52
CA VAL A 213 -10.90 12.48 -7.83
C VAL A 213 -9.91 12.72 -8.97
N PHE A 214 -9.00 13.70 -8.85
CA PHE A 214 -7.97 13.95 -9.85
C PHE A 214 -7.07 12.72 -10.08
N VAL A 215 -6.63 12.06 -9.00
CA VAL A 215 -5.81 10.85 -9.14
C VAL A 215 -6.62 9.68 -9.68
N ILE A 216 -7.92 9.56 -9.36
CA ILE A 216 -8.81 8.57 -9.98
C ILE A 216 -8.91 8.80 -11.49
N LEU A 217 -9.03 10.05 -11.95
CA LEU A 217 -9.06 10.37 -13.38
C LEU A 217 -7.72 10.05 -14.06
N ALA A 218 -6.59 10.36 -13.42
CA ALA A 218 -5.27 9.99 -13.94
C ALA A 218 -5.10 8.47 -14.02
N ALA A 219 -5.54 7.73 -13.00
CA ALA A 219 -5.53 6.28 -12.97
C ALA A 219 -6.46 5.67 -14.04
N PHE A 220 -7.64 6.26 -14.24
CA PHE A 220 -8.58 5.88 -15.29
C PHE A 220 -7.97 6.07 -16.68
N GLY A 221 -7.35 7.23 -16.94
CA GLY A 221 -6.68 7.51 -18.21
C GLY A 221 -5.53 6.53 -18.48
N TYR A 222 -4.68 6.29 -17.48
CA TYR A 222 -3.61 5.32 -17.58
C TYR A 222 -4.13 3.89 -17.82
N MET A 223 -5.12 3.44 -17.06
CA MET A 223 -5.71 2.10 -17.21
C MET A 223 -6.38 1.93 -18.57
N SER A 224 -7.09 2.95 -19.05
CA SER A 224 -7.72 2.92 -20.37
C SER A 224 -6.67 2.87 -21.49
N PHE A 225 -5.56 3.59 -21.34
CA PHE A 225 -4.47 3.52 -22.30
C PHE A 225 -3.73 2.17 -22.23
N TRP A 226 -3.62 1.57 -21.04
CA TRP A 226 -3.09 0.23 -20.85
C TRP A 226 -3.98 -0.86 -21.47
N THR A 227 -5.31 -0.74 -21.37
CA THR A 227 -6.25 -1.67 -22.03
C THR A 227 -6.15 -1.57 -23.55
N VAL A 228 -5.95 -0.38 -24.10
CA VAL A 228 -5.64 -0.22 -25.53
C VAL A 228 -4.34 -0.96 -25.87
N ALA A 229 -3.27 -0.77 -25.10
CA ALA A 229 -1.98 -1.41 -25.37
C ALA A 229 -2.05 -2.95 -25.40
N ILE A 230 -2.70 -3.56 -24.40
CA ILE A 230 -2.84 -5.02 -24.34
C ILE A 230 -3.77 -5.54 -25.45
N SER A 231 -4.81 -4.79 -25.80
CA SER A 231 -5.70 -5.11 -26.93
C SER A 231 -4.96 -5.02 -28.28
N CYS A 232 -4.06 -4.06 -28.48
CA CYS A 232 -3.23 -3.99 -29.68
C CYS A 232 -2.32 -5.21 -29.84
N ILE A 233 -1.77 -5.74 -28.74
CA ILE A 233 -0.99 -7.00 -28.78
C ILE A 233 -1.86 -8.19 -29.22
N ALA A 234 -3.12 -8.24 -28.80
CA ALA A 234 -4.05 -9.29 -29.22
C ALA A 234 -4.53 -9.12 -30.67
N ALA A 235 -4.65 -7.88 -31.14
CA ALA A 235 -5.13 -7.53 -32.47
C ALA A 235 -4.07 -7.58 -33.57
N ALA A 236 -2.78 -7.51 -33.22
CA ALA A 236 -1.69 -7.48 -34.18
C ALA A 236 -1.15 -8.88 -34.51
N GLU A 237 -0.70 -9.06 -35.75
CA GLU A 237 -0.03 -10.27 -36.25
C GLU A 237 1.30 -9.95 -36.94
N GLY A 238 2.21 -10.92 -37.00
CA GLY A 238 3.45 -10.84 -37.78
C GLY A 238 4.73 -10.97 -36.94
N TYR A 239 5.89 -10.84 -37.62
CA TYR A 239 7.20 -11.21 -37.05
C TYR A 239 7.52 -10.58 -35.68
N PHE A 240 7.23 -9.29 -35.48
CA PHE A 240 7.50 -8.64 -34.19
C PHE A 240 6.67 -9.24 -33.04
N MET A 241 5.50 -9.83 -33.34
CA MET A 241 4.66 -10.49 -32.35
C MET A 241 5.20 -11.84 -31.89
N ASN A 242 6.33 -12.32 -32.45
CA ASN A 242 7.09 -13.42 -31.87
C ASN A 242 7.54 -13.11 -30.42
N PHE A 243 7.66 -11.83 -30.06
CA PHE A 243 7.97 -11.35 -28.71
C PHE A 243 6.72 -10.99 -27.88
N LYS A 244 5.53 -11.50 -28.25
CA LYS A 244 4.25 -11.22 -27.57
C LYS A 244 4.33 -11.33 -26.04
N MET A 245 4.96 -12.39 -25.53
CA MET A 245 5.10 -12.59 -24.08
C MET A 245 5.95 -11.51 -23.41
N ALA A 246 7.03 -11.07 -24.06
CA ALA A 246 7.87 -9.99 -23.54
C ALA A 246 7.09 -8.67 -23.46
N TYR A 247 6.28 -8.36 -24.48
CA TYR A 247 5.42 -7.17 -24.45
C TYR A 247 4.36 -7.25 -23.34
N VAL A 248 3.69 -8.40 -23.17
CA VAL A 248 2.72 -8.61 -22.09
C VAL A 248 3.38 -8.44 -20.73
N VAL A 249 4.54 -9.07 -20.50
CA VAL A 249 5.28 -8.93 -19.23
C VAL A 249 5.69 -7.48 -18.98
N ALA A 250 6.22 -6.78 -19.99
CA ALA A 250 6.59 -5.38 -19.87
C ALA A 250 5.37 -4.50 -19.51
N LEU A 251 4.21 -4.74 -20.13
CA LEU A 251 2.96 -4.06 -19.80
C LEU A 251 2.49 -4.37 -18.39
N LEU A 252 2.57 -5.61 -17.92
CA LEU A 252 2.17 -5.99 -16.56
C LEU A 252 3.08 -5.35 -15.50
N VAL A 253 4.40 -5.31 -15.75
CA VAL A 253 5.35 -4.61 -14.86
C VAL A 253 5.05 -3.11 -14.84
N SER A 254 4.79 -2.51 -16.01
CA SER A 254 4.42 -1.10 -16.12
C SER A 254 3.13 -0.78 -15.36
N MET A 255 2.10 -1.61 -15.51
CA MET A 255 0.83 -1.52 -14.79
C MET A 255 1.06 -1.53 -13.27
N ALA A 256 1.78 -2.54 -12.77
CA ALA A 256 2.05 -2.71 -11.36
C ALA A 256 2.80 -1.51 -10.79
N TRP A 257 3.87 -1.06 -11.45
CA TRP A 257 4.70 0.02 -10.95
C TRP A 257 3.97 1.36 -10.99
N THR A 258 3.37 1.73 -12.11
CA THR A 258 2.67 3.02 -12.28
C THR A 258 1.51 3.15 -11.30
N MET A 259 0.71 2.10 -11.13
CA MET A 259 -0.41 2.13 -10.19
C MET A 259 0.02 2.18 -8.75
N GLN A 260 1.13 1.51 -8.40
CA GLN A 260 1.68 1.60 -7.06
C GLN A 260 2.25 2.99 -6.78
N VAL A 261 2.82 3.66 -7.78
CA VAL A 261 3.25 5.06 -7.68
C VAL A 261 2.06 6.01 -7.47
N LEU A 262 1.00 5.89 -8.28
CA LEU A 262 -0.23 6.70 -8.11
C LEU A 262 -0.86 6.51 -6.73
N ARG A 263 -0.93 5.27 -6.25
CA ARG A 263 -1.37 4.92 -4.90
C ARG A 263 -0.54 5.66 -3.84
N TYR A 264 0.78 5.68 -3.98
CA TYR A 264 1.65 6.32 -2.98
C TYR A 264 1.69 7.84 -3.08
N PHE A 265 1.38 8.46 -4.24
CA PHE A 265 1.13 9.90 -4.30
C PHE A 265 -0.04 10.32 -3.40
N VAL A 266 -1.16 9.62 -3.51
CA VAL A 266 -2.32 9.85 -2.62
C VAL A 266 -1.92 9.58 -1.17
N TYR A 267 -1.25 8.46 -0.91
CA TYR A 267 -0.87 8.07 0.43
C TYR A 267 0.01 9.12 1.12
N VAL A 268 1.05 9.60 0.45
CA VAL A 268 2.01 10.57 1.01
C VAL A 268 1.37 11.95 1.17
N ALA A 269 0.59 12.41 0.19
CA ALA A 269 -0.10 13.70 0.28
C ALA A 269 -1.13 13.71 1.42
N VAL A 270 -1.92 12.65 1.54
CA VAL A 270 -2.90 12.50 2.63
C VAL A 270 -2.22 12.33 3.97
N ALA A 271 -1.12 11.59 4.05
CA ALA A 271 -0.35 11.46 5.29
C ALA A 271 0.17 12.83 5.77
N LYS A 272 0.61 13.71 4.86
CA LYS A 272 1.02 15.07 5.19
C LYS A 272 -0.13 15.89 5.79
N LEU A 273 -1.31 15.86 5.14
CA LEU A 273 -2.51 16.54 5.63
C LEU A 273 -2.95 16.00 7.00
N ALA A 274 -3.06 14.68 7.13
CA ALA A 274 -3.47 14.02 8.36
C ALA A 274 -2.49 14.30 9.50
N HIS A 275 -1.18 14.29 9.25
CA HIS A 275 -0.16 14.48 10.27
C HIS A 275 -0.22 15.89 10.85
N THR A 276 -0.31 16.91 9.99
CA THR A 276 -0.43 18.30 10.46
C THR A 276 -1.62 18.50 11.39
N ARG A 277 -2.74 17.84 11.10
CA ARG A 277 -3.94 17.89 11.94
C ARG A 277 -3.78 17.08 13.23
N LEU A 278 -3.21 15.88 13.16
CA LEU A 278 -3.06 14.96 14.29
C LEU A 278 -2.02 15.45 15.30
N VAL A 279 -0.91 16.01 14.83
CA VAL A 279 0.20 16.42 15.70
C VAL A 279 0.02 17.84 16.21
N TYR A 280 -0.31 18.78 15.32
CA TYR A 280 -0.36 20.21 15.66
C TYR A 280 -1.77 20.75 15.86
N GLY A 281 -2.82 19.96 15.59
CA GLY A 281 -4.20 20.43 15.71
C GLY A 281 -4.60 21.49 14.66
N VAL A 282 -3.73 21.82 13.71
CA VAL A 282 -3.99 22.86 12.68
C VAL A 282 -4.22 22.27 11.30
N ARG A 283 -4.81 23.04 10.39
CA ARG A 283 -4.89 22.68 8.97
C ARG A 283 -3.61 23.16 8.27
N MET A 284 -3.12 22.39 7.31
CA MET A 284 -1.99 22.78 6.48
C MET A 284 -2.29 24.09 5.72
N PRO A 285 -1.45 25.14 5.81
CA PRO A 285 -1.73 26.47 5.23
C PRO A 285 -2.08 26.48 3.73
N GLY A 286 -1.27 25.88 2.85
CA GLY A 286 -1.62 25.76 1.42
C GLY A 286 -2.51 24.56 1.10
N GLY A 287 -3.02 23.88 2.13
CA GLY A 287 -4.03 22.84 2.05
C GLY A 287 -3.63 21.67 1.14
N THR A 288 -4.66 21.08 0.54
CA THR A 288 -4.53 19.88 -0.29
C THR A 288 -3.66 20.08 -1.53
N VAL A 289 -3.78 21.23 -2.19
CA VAL A 289 -3.05 21.51 -3.43
C VAL A 289 -1.55 21.60 -3.15
N GLU A 290 -1.14 22.31 -2.11
CA GLU A 290 0.27 22.37 -1.71
C GLU A 290 0.80 21.00 -1.28
N ALA A 291 0.03 20.25 -0.50
CA ALA A 291 0.41 18.89 -0.09
C ALA A 291 0.65 17.98 -1.29
N PHE A 292 -0.22 18.03 -2.30
CA PHE A 292 -0.15 17.19 -3.48
C PHE A 292 0.91 17.64 -4.48
N CYS A 293 0.90 18.91 -4.89
CA CYS A 293 1.88 19.47 -5.81
C CYS A 293 3.28 19.39 -5.22
N GLY A 294 3.45 19.68 -3.92
CA GLY A 294 4.72 19.51 -3.23
C GLY A 294 5.20 18.06 -3.20
N THR A 295 4.28 17.08 -3.19
CA THR A 295 4.63 15.66 -3.28
C THR A 295 4.99 15.23 -4.71
N MET A 296 4.27 15.72 -5.72
CA MET A 296 4.50 15.36 -7.13
C MET A 296 5.71 16.06 -7.75
N MET A 297 5.91 17.35 -7.45
CA MET A 297 6.98 18.15 -8.04
C MET A 297 8.24 18.15 -7.17
N GLY A 298 8.11 17.76 -5.91
CA GLY A 298 9.19 17.77 -4.93
C GLY A 298 10.10 16.53 -4.99
N PRO A 299 11.12 16.50 -4.11
CA PRO A 299 12.10 15.41 -4.04
C PRO A 299 11.49 14.08 -3.58
N SER A 300 10.29 14.08 -2.99
CA SER A 300 9.57 12.86 -2.59
C SER A 300 9.08 12.04 -3.78
N PHE A 301 8.98 12.60 -4.99
CA PHE A 301 8.58 11.85 -6.18
C PHE A 301 9.47 10.62 -6.42
N GLY A 302 10.80 10.79 -6.34
CA GLY A 302 11.74 9.70 -6.57
C GLY A 302 11.74 8.67 -5.43
N ASP A 303 11.57 9.13 -4.20
CA ASP A 303 11.38 8.29 -3.01
C ASP A 303 10.11 7.43 -3.12
N ILE A 304 9.03 8.02 -3.64
CA ILE A 304 7.77 7.33 -3.97
C ILE A 304 7.98 6.26 -5.02
N CYS A 305 8.68 6.59 -6.12
CA CYS A 305 8.97 5.63 -7.18
C CYS A 305 9.80 4.44 -6.68
N MET A 306 10.79 4.69 -5.83
CA MET A 306 11.63 3.66 -5.22
C MET A 306 10.81 2.76 -4.28
N GLY A 307 10.05 3.36 -3.37
CA GLY A 307 9.23 2.60 -2.43
C GLY A 307 8.07 1.86 -3.11
N ALA A 308 7.57 2.34 -4.25
CA ALA A 308 6.54 1.67 -5.04
C ALA A 308 7.01 0.31 -5.59
N VAL A 309 8.30 0.16 -5.93
CA VAL A 309 8.87 -1.15 -6.29
C VAL A 309 9.20 -1.97 -5.04
N ALA A 310 9.87 -1.34 -4.07
CA ALA A 310 10.47 -2.07 -2.96
C ALA A 310 9.43 -2.63 -1.99
N VAL A 311 8.38 -1.86 -1.64
CA VAL A 311 7.41 -2.29 -0.62
C VAL A 311 6.62 -3.54 -1.02
N PRO A 312 6.05 -3.66 -2.25
CA PRO A 312 5.37 -4.89 -2.66
C PRO A 312 6.30 -6.11 -2.71
N VAL A 313 7.54 -5.96 -3.22
CA VAL A 313 8.52 -7.05 -3.27
C VAL A 313 8.83 -7.56 -1.86
N ILE A 314 9.00 -6.66 -0.90
CA ILE A 314 9.32 -7.04 0.48
C ILE A 314 8.11 -7.65 1.18
N ALA A 315 6.91 -7.14 0.91
CA ALA A 315 5.68 -7.76 1.37
C ALA A 315 5.55 -9.20 0.84
N ALA A 316 5.90 -9.44 -0.43
CA ALA A 316 5.90 -10.76 -1.05
C ALA A 316 6.94 -11.71 -0.41
N VAL A 317 8.18 -11.25 -0.24
CA VAL A 317 9.24 -12.01 0.46
C VAL A 317 8.81 -12.36 1.88
N ARG A 318 8.19 -11.40 2.61
CA ARG A 318 7.69 -11.63 3.97
C ARG A 318 6.53 -12.62 3.99
N SER A 319 5.59 -12.56 3.05
CA SER A 319 4.52 -13.56 2.95
C SER A 319 5.07 -14.96 2.67
N PHE A 320 6.08 -15.05 1.80
CA PHE A 320 6.72 -16.32 1.47
C PHE A 320 7.49 -16.90 2.68
N ALA A 321 8.27 -16.07 3.38
CA ALA A 321 8.97 -16.47 4.60
C ALA A 321 8.01 -16.96 5.70
N ARG A 322 6.87 -16.26 5.90
CA ARG A 322 5.85 -16.70 6.86
C ARG A 322 5.16 -17.99 6.44
N ALA A 323 4.90 -18.19 5.15
CA ALA A 323 4.30 -19.41 4.63
C ALA A 323 5.23 -20.61 4.86
N ILE A 324 6.53 -20.46 4.54
CA ILE A 324 7.55 -21.48 4.84
C ILE A 324 7.60 -21.79 6.34
N ASN A 325 7.64 -20.76 7.19
CA ASN A 325 7.68 -20.96 8.64
C ASN A 325 6.43 -21.65 9.19
N ALA A 326 5.26 -21.41 8.60
CA ALA A 326 4.02 -22.07 9.00
C ALA A 326 4.02 -23.57 8.64
N VAL A 327 4.61 -23.93 7.49
CA VAL A 327 4.71 -25.32 7.01
C VAL A 327 5.83 -26.09 7.71
N THR A 328 6.94 -25.41 8.05
CA THR A 328 8.18 -26.03 8.53
C THR A 328 8.28 -26.10 10.06
N LYS A 329 7.19 -25.81 10.79
CA LYS A 329 7.12 -25.64 12.25
C LYS A 329 7.67 -26.78 13.14
N GLY A 330 8.30 -27.81 12.57
CA GLY A 330 9.03 -28.85 13.30
C GLY A 330 10.27 -29.46 12.64
N ASN A 331 10.66 -29.11 11.39
CA ASN A 331 11.69 -29.89 10.67
C ASN A 331 13.00 -29.16 10.34
N ASP A 332 13.05 -27.82 10.22
CA ASP A 332 14.29 -27.12 9.85
C ASP A 332 14.43 -25.76 10.56
N GLU A 333 15.00 -25.76 11.77
CA GLU A 333 15.32 -24.51 12.51
C GLU A 333 16.19 -23.55 11.68
N PHE A 334 17.03 -24.09 10.79
CA PHE A 334 17.99 -23.34 9.99
C PHE A 334 17.32 -22.42 8.94
N CYS A 335 16.35 -22.94 8.18
CA CYS A 335 15.65 -22.15 7.16
C CYS A 335 14.69 -21.14 7.80
N GLN A 336 14.05 -21.54 8.92
CA GLN A 336 13.12 -20.72 9.67
C GLN A 336 13.78 -19.44 10.21
N GLY A 337 14.98 -19.57 10.80
CA GLY A 337 15.71 -18.43 11.36
C GLY A 337 16.21 -17.46 10.30
N CYS A 338 16.79 -17.97 9.20
CA CYS A 338 17.42 -17.13 8.18
C CYS A 338 16.40 -16.29 7.39
N CYS A 339 15.34 -16.92 6.87
CA CYS A 339 14.34 -16.21 6.08
C CYS A 339 13.60 -15.14 6.89
N LEU A 340 13.26 -15.45 8.15
CA LEU A 340 12.60 -14.49 9.02
C LEU A 340 13.53 -13.33 9.39
N ALA A 341 14.78 -13.62 9.77
CA ALA A 341 15.78 -12.60 10.10
C ALA A 341 16.07 -11.65 8.93
N ILE A 342 16.19 -12.18 7.70
CA ILE A 342 16.32 -11.36 6.49
C ILE A 342 15.08 -10.49 6.31
N SER A 343 13.88 -11.06 6.47
CA SER A 343 12.63 -10.32 6.32
C SER A 343 12.48 -9.20 7.35
N ASP A 344 12.89 -9.42 8.60
CA ASP A 344 12.80 -8.44 9.68
C ASP A 344 13.87 -7.33 9.52
N LYS A 345 15.09 -7.70 9.10
CA LYS A 345 16.13 -6.71 8.75
C LYS A 345 15.75 -5.86 7.54
N LEU A 346 14.94 -6.42 6.64
CA LEU A 346 14.42 -5.72 5.46
C LEU A 346 13.22 -4.83 5.82
N MET A 347 12.32 -5.29 6.69
CA MET A 347 11.22 -4.49 7.27
C MET A 347 11.74 -3.27 8.04
N GLY A 348 12.84 -3.44 8.77
CA GLY A 348 13.52 -2.33 9.45
C GLY A 348 14.14 -1.30 8.51
N ARG A 349 14.14 -1.52 7.19
CA ARG A 349 14.71 -0.59 6.19
C ARG A 349 13.71 -0.14 5.14
N VAL A 350 12.69 -0.92 4.87
CA VAL A 350 11.68 -0.64 3.84
C VAL A 350 10.33 -1.12 4.33
N ASN A 351 9.46 -0.17 4.66
CA ASN A 351 8.12 -0.43 5.13
C ASN A 351 7.17 0.68 4.67
N ARG A 352 5.87 0.37 4.61
CA ARG A 352 4.84 1.32 4.17
C ARG A 352 4.71 2.54 5.09
N TRP A 353 5.03 2.39 6.37
CA TRP A 353 4.90 3.44 7.37
C TRP A 353 5.91 4.57 7.16
N GLY A 354 7.08 4.25 6.57
CA GLY A 354 8.07 5.23 6.16
C GLY A 354 7.55 6.31 5.19
N PHE A 355 6.52 6.01 4.40
CA PHE A 355 5.91 7.01 3.51
C PHE A 355 5.29 8.19 4.26
N VAL A 356 4.90 8.01 5.53
CA VAL A 356 4.45 9.13 6.37
C VAL A 356 5.59 10.13 6.56
N HIS A 357 6.78 9.68 6.94
CA HIS A 357 7.96 10.56 7.10
C HIS A 357 8.50 11.11 5.78
N VAL A 358 8.32 10.40 4.66
CA VAL A 358 8.62 10.95 3.32
C VAL A 358 7.76 12.19 3.04
N GLY A 359 6.47 12.15 3.37
CA GLY A 359 5.56 13.28 3.13
C GLY A 359 5.68 14.40 4.14
N VAL A 360 5.78 14.04 5.42
CA VAL A 360 5.73 14.98 6.54
C VAL A 360 7.07 15.68 6.75
N ARG A 361 8.17 14.92 6.71
CA ARG A 361 9.52 15.41 7.02
C ARG A 361 10.43 15.53 5.81
N GLY A 362 9.94 15.21 4.61
CA GLY A 362 10.76 15.27 3.39
C GLY A 362 11.95 14.32 3.39
N LYS A 363 11.96 13.32 4.28
CA LYS A 363 13.04 12.32 4.38
C LYS A 363 13.09 11.44 3.15
N ALA A 364 14.27 10.93 2.84
CA ALA A 364 14.37 9.89 1.82
C ALA A 364 13.78 8.57 2.30
N PHE A 365 13.24 7.77 1.39
CA PHE A 365 12.39 6.63 1.73
C PHE A 365 13.06 5.61 2.67
N CYS A 366 14.28 5.18 2.40
CA CYS A 366 14.97 4.19 3.25
C CYS A 366 15.26 4.72 4.66
N VAL A 367 15.63 6.01 4.77
CA VAL A 367 15.87 6.68 6.06
C VAL A 367 14.55 6.81 6.82
N ALA A 368 13.50 7.26 6.13
CA ALA A 368 12.16 7.40 6.67
C ALA A 368 11.60 6.06 7.18
N SER A 369 11.72 4.98 6.41
CA SER A 369 11.28 3.64 6.82
C SER A 369 12.04 3.13 8.03
N ARG A 370 13.36 3.30 8.07
CA ARG A 370 14.17 2.88 9.22
C ARG A 370 13.79 3.66 10.48
N ASP A 371 13.70 4.98 10.37
CA ASP A 371 13.42 5.84 11.51
C ASP A 371 12.03 5.55 12.09
N VAL A 372 10.99 5.45 11.24
CA VAL A 372 9.64 5.07 11.69
C VAL A 372 9.61 3.69 12.36
N TRP A 373 10.30 2.70 11.79
CA TRP A 373 10.35 1.37 12.40
C TRP A 373 11.07 1.39 13.76
N SER A 374 12.16 2.14 13.86
CA SER A 374 12.89 2.32 15.11
C SER A 374 12.03 3.00 16.18
N LEU A 375 11.20 3.97 15.81
CA LEU A 375 10.22 4.60 16.70
C LEU A 375 9.18 3.58 17.16
N PHE A 376 8.66 2.74 16.27
CA PHE A 376 7.70 1.71 16.66
C PHE A 376 8.28 0.68 17.63
N VAL A 377 9.53 0.27 17.44
CA VAL A 377 10.24 -0.62 18.35
C VAL A 377 10.47 0.06 19.69
N LEU A 378 11.01 1.28 19.69
CA LEU A 378 11.27 2.07 20.89
C LEU A 378 10.01 2.31 21.73
N ARG A 379 8.86 2.51 21.07
CA ARG A 379 7.57 2.74 21.73
C ARG A 379 6.81 1.45 22.06
N GLY A 380 7.37 0.27 21.74
CA GLY A 380 6.72 -1.01 22.01
C GLY A 380 5.45 -1.29 21.19
N ILE A 381 5.21 -0.52 20.12
CA ILE A 381 4.01 -0.69 19.26
C ILE A 381 4.29 -1.48 17.98
N SER A 382 5.51 -1.99 17.77
CA SER A 382 5.87 -2.78 16.59
C SER A 382 4.96 -4.00 16.37
N LYS A 383 4.66 -4.75 17.44
CA LYS A 383 3.72 -5.88 17.40
C LYS A 383 2.29 -5.41 17.11
N LEU A 384 1.89 -4.28 17.68
CA LEU A 384 0.58 -3.69 17.46
C LEU A 384 0.36 -3.36 15.98
N VAL A 385 1.29 -2.61 15.38
CA VAL A 385 1.19 -2.21 13.96
C VAL A 385 1.35 -3.38 12.99
N ASP A 386 2.05 -4.46 13.37
CA ASP A 386 2.14 -5.68 12.55
C ASP A 386 0.85 -6.52 12.65
N SER A 387 0.08 -6.37 13.72
CA SER A 387 -1.23 -7.02 13.92
C SER A 387 -2.42 -6.23 13.35
N ASP A 388 -2.18 -5.02 12.83
CA ASP A 388 -3.20 -4.14 12.24
C ASP A 388 -3.92 -4.78 11.04
N LEU A 389 -5.24 -4.91 11.14
CA LEU A 389 -6.08 -5.44 10.06
C LEU A 389 -6.37 -4.43 8.95
N THR A 390 -6.04 -3.14 9.11
CA THR A 390 -6.26 -2.14 8.05
C THR A 390 -5.48 -2.50 6.79
N GLY A 391 -4.27 -3.05 6.94
CA GLY A 391 -3.51 -3.61 5.83
C GLY A 391 -4.26 -4.70 5.08
N SER A 392 -4.86 -5.64 5.81
CA SER A 392 -5.63 -6.75 5.25
C SER A 392 -6.94 -6.27 4.64
N PHE A 393 -7.63 -5.32 5.26
CA PHE A 393 -8.80 -4.64 4.72
C PHE A 393 -8.51 -4.06 3.33
N CYS A 394 -7.46 -3.24 3.19
CA CYS A 394 -7.11 -2.64 1.90
C CYS A 394 -6.70 -3.66 0.84
N PHE A 395 -6.11 -4.80 1.25
CA PHE A 395 -5.76 -5.87 0.33
C PHE A 395 -7.00 -6.64 -0.13
N LEU A 396 -7.87 -7.05 0.79
CA LEU A 396 -9.06 -7.84 0.50
C LEU A 396 -10.14 -7.01 -0.23
N SER A 397 -10.28 -5.72 0.09
CA SER A 397 -11.13 -4.80 -0.67
C SER A 397 -10.67 -4.65 -2.13
N ALA A 398 -9.36 -4.78 -2.38
CA ALA A 398 -8.84 -4.75 -3.73
C ALA A 398 -8.99 -6.10 -4.45
N VAL A 399 -8.76 -7.22 -3.76
CA VAL A 399 -9.02 -8.56 -4.29
C VAL A 399 -10.50 -8.69 -4.69
N THR A 400 -11.43 -8.19 -3.87
CA THR A 400 -12.86 -8.15 -4.22
C THR A 400 -13.14 -7.27 -5.44
N GLY A 401 -12.52 -6.09 -5.53
CA GLY A 401 -12.63 -5.22 -6.69
C GLY A 401 -12.14 -5.89 -7.98
N GLY A 402 -10.98 -6.55 -7.92
CA GLY A 402 -10.47 -7.36 -9.02
C GLY A 402 -11.37 -8.54 -9.37
N ALA A 403 -11.82 -9.31 -8.38
CA ALA A 403 -12.70 -10.44 -8.60
C ALA A 403 -14.04 -10.02 -9.24
N LEU A 404 -14.61 -8.87 -8.82
CA LEU A 404 -15.81 -8.31 -9.43
C LEU A 404 -15.57 -7.87 -10.89
N ALA A 405 -14.47 -7.18 -11.15
CA ALA A 405 -14.07 -6.78 -12.50
C ALA A 405 -13.89 -7.98 -13.43
N SER A 406 -13.24 -9.04 -12.94
CA SER A 406 -13.05 -10.32 -13.64
C SER A 406 -14.33 -11.09 -13.86
N LEU A 407 -15.21 -11.14 -12.85
CA LEU A 407 -16.53 -11.75 -12.96
C LEU A 407 -17.34 -11.11 -14.09
N VAL A 408 -17.38 -9.77 -14.15
CA VAL A 408 -18.12 -9.02 -15.18
C VAL A 408 -17.48 -9.19 -16.55
N ALA A 409 -16.18 -8.91 -16.68
CA ALA A 409 -15.50 -8.93 -17.97
C ALA A 409 -15.33 -10.34 -18.54
N GLY A 410 -15.02 -11.32 -17.69
CA GLY A 410 -14.90 -12.72 -18.08
C GLY A 410 -16.24 -13.32 -18.50
N SER A 411 -17.32 -13.04 -17.76
CA SER A 411 -18.67 -13.47 -18.16
C SER A 411 -19.07 -12.87 -19.51
N TRP A 412 -18.77 -11.58 -19.73
CA TRP A 412 -19.01 -10.93 -21.01
C TRP A 412 -18.24 -11.60 -22.15
N ALA A 413 -16.94 -11.84 -21.96
CA ALA A 413 -16.09 -12.46 -22.97
C ALA A 413 -16.60 -13.86 -23.37
N LEU A 414 -17.00 -14.68 -22.39
CA LEU A 414 -17.58 -16.01 -22.63
C LEU A 414 -18.94 -15.94 -23.34
N ALA A 415 -19.76 -14.92 -23.04
CA ALA A 415 -21.06 -14.75 -23.67
C ALA A 415 -20.94 -14.35 -25.15
N MET A 416 -19.93 -13.53 -25.50
CA MET A 416 -19.74 -12.99 -26.84
C MET A 416 -18.96 -13.91 -27.77
N ASP A 417 -18.05 -14.74 -27.26
CA ASP A 417 -17.23 -15.65 -28.08
C ASP A 417 -17.34 -17.11 -27.60
N LYS A 418 -18.52 -17.70 -27.82
CA LYS A 418 -18.82 -19.08 -27.39
C LYS A 418 -17.93 -20.12 -28.08
N GLU A 419 -17.55 -19.86 -29.32
CA GLU A 419 -16.76 -20.78 -30.15
C GLU A 419 -15.25 -20.66 -29.87
N HIS A 420 -14.73 -19.44 -29.69
CA HIS A 420 -13.30 -19.18 -29.50
C HIS A 420 -13.02 -18.55 -28.13
N LYS A 421 -13.01 -19.39 -27.08
CA LYS A 421 -12.81 -18.97 -25.69
C LYS A 421 -11.36 -18.63 -25.32
N GLU A 422 -10.41 -18.67 -26.26
CA GLU A 422 -8.98 -18.55 -25.99
C GLU A 422 -8.61 -17.22 -25.31
N LEU A 423 -9.30 -16.13 -25.64
CA LEU A 423 -9.06 -14.81 -25.06
C LEU A 423 -9.85 -14.54 -23.78
N ALA A 424 -10.84 -15.37 -23.44
CA ALA A 424 -11.67 -15.17 -22.25
C ALA A 424 -10.86 -15.26 -20.96
N LEU A 425 -9.93 -16.23 -20.86
CA LEU A 425 -9.07 -16.39 -19.70
C LEU A 425 -8.10 -15.20 -19.52
N PRO A 426 -7.34 -14.75 -20.53
CA PRO A 426 -6.57 -13.51 -20.44
C PRO A 426 -7.41 -12.29 -20.06
N VAL A 427 -8.60 -12.11 -20.64
CA VAL A 427 -9.50 -11.00 -20.32
C VAL A 427 -9.90 -11.02 -18.84
N ALA A 428 -10.25 -12.18 -18.30
CA ALA A 428 -10.54 -12.36 -16.87
C ALA A 428 -9.33 -12.00 -15.99
N ILE A 429 -8.14 -12.50 -16.33
CA ILE A 429 -6.91 -12.19 -15.57
C ILE A 429 -6.56 -10.69 -15.62
N TYR A 430 -6.62 -10.07 -16.79
CA TYR A 430 -6.29 -8.65 -16.93
C TYR A 430 -7.32 -7.75 -16.24
N SER A 431 -8.60 -8.06 -16.34
CA SER A 431 -9.65 -7.33 -15.62
C SER A 431 -9.54 -7.50 -14.10
N PHE A 432 -9.13 -8.69 -13.61
CA PHE A 432 -8.78 -8.86 -12.20
C PHE A 432 -7.68 -7.89 -11.77
N LEU A 433 -6.59 -7.80 -12.53
CA LEU A 433 -5.49 -6.91 -12.21
C LEU A 433 -5.90 -5.44 -12.27
N ILE A 434 -6.71 -5.05 -13.27
CA ILE A 434 -7.24 -3.68 -13.40
C ILE A 434 -8.03 -3.33 -12.14
N GLY A 435 -8.96 -4.20 -11.73
CA GLY A 435 -9.78 -3.93 -10.55
C GLY A 435 -9.00 -3.95 -9.25
N TYR A 436 -8.04 -4.87 -9.12
CA TYR A 436 -7.14 -4.89 -7.98
C TYR A 436 -6.39 -3.57 -7.83
N TYR A 437 -5.69 -3.11 -8.87
CA TYR A 437 -4.86 -1.91 -8.78
C TYR A 437 -5.69 -0.63 -8.63
N MET A 438 -6.83 -0.53 -9.33
CA MET A 438 -7.74 0.61 -9.18
C MET A 438 -8.29 0.71 -7.76
N CYS A 439 -8.82 -0.38 -7.21
CA CYS A 439 -9.33 -0.38 -5.84
C CYS A 439 -8.22 -0.15 -4.80
N ARG A 440 -7.01 -0.70 -4.98
CA ARG A 440 -5.86 -0.43 -4.08
C ARG A 440 -5.45 1.04 -4.08
N MET A 441 -5.50 1.70 -5.22
CA MET A 441 -5.22 3.13 -5.34
C MET A 441 -6.30 3.94 -4.63
N ILE A 442 -7.58 3.66 -4.90
CA ILE A 442 -8.72 4.40 -4.32
C ILE A 442 -8.74 4.31 -2.78
N ILE A 443 -8.47 3.13 -2.22
CA ILE A 443 -8.44 2.92 -0.77
C ILE A 443 -7.10 3.32 -0.10
N ALA A 444 -6.20 3.99 -0.82
CA ALA A 444 -4.91 4.40 -0.27
C ALA A 444 -5.05 5.46 0.82
N TRP A 445 -6.04 6.36 0.70
CA TRP A 445 -6.17 7.50 1.61
C TRP A 445 -6.64 7.11 3.02
N PRO A 446 -7.62 6.20 3.26
CA PRO A 446 -7.94 5.75 4.61
C PRO A 446 -6.74 5.01 5.23
N GLN A 447 -6.01 4.25 4.43
CA GLN A 447 -4.78 3.58 4.88
C GLN A 447 -3.69 4.58 5.29
N ALA A 448 -3.61 5.74 4.63
CA ALA A 448 -2.70 6.79 4.99
C ALA A 448 -3.08 7.45 6.33
N CYS A 449 -4.38 7.66 6.59
CA CYS A 449 -4.85 8.18 7.88
C CYS A 449 -4.46 7.25 9.03
N VAL A 450 -4.73 5.94 8.90
CA VAL A 450 -4.34 4.93 9.91
C VAL A 450 -2.83 4.92 10.14
N ALA A 451 -2.05 4.94 9.07
CA ALA A 451 -0.60 4.97 9.18
C ALA A 451 -0.06 6.21 9.85
N THR A 452 -0.63 7.35 9.51
CA THR A 452 -0.25 8.62 10.11
C THR A 452 -0.64 8.67 11.59
N TYR A 453 -1.78 8.09 11.97
CA TYR A 453 -2.19 7.97 13.36
C TYR A 453 -1.20 7.15 14.20
N HIS A 454 -0.77 5.99 13.71
CA HIS A 454 0.27 5.20 14.39
C HIS A 454 1.63 5.91 14.46
N VAL A 455 2.04 6.57 13.38
CA VAL A 455 3.31 7.32 13.34
C VAL A 455 3.27 8.54 14.27
N ALA A 456 2.18 9.30 14.29
CA ALA A 456 1.99 10.43 15.18
C ALA A 456 2.03 9.99 16.66
N TYR A 457 1.39 8.86 16.99
CA TYR A 457 1.50 8.25 18.32
C TYR A 457 2.94 7.85 18.65
N ALA A 458 3.68 7.27 17.72
CA ALA A 458 5.05 6.85 17.96
C ALA A 458 5.99 8.05 18.21
N GLU A 459 5.73 9.19 17.57
CA GLU A 459 6.47 10.43 17.76
C GLU A 459 6.19 11.02 19.15
N ASN A 460 4.93 11.21 19.48
CA ASN A 460 4.50 11.76 20.76
C ASN A 460 3.25 11.03 21.32
N PRO A 461 3.45 9.97 22.13
CA PRO A 461 2.35 9.22 22.76
C PRO A 461 1.50 10.05 23.72
N GLN A 462 2.04 11.16 24.23
CA GLN A 462 1.37 12.04 25.19
C GLN A 462 0.55 13.14 24.50
N ASN A 463 0.52 13.16 23.16
CA ASN A 463 -0.23 14.15 22.43
C ASN A 463 -1.74 14.01 22.72
N PRO A 464 -2.38 15.01 23.35
CA PRO A 464 -3.79 14.92 23.74
C PRO A 464 -4.74 14.76 22.54
N HIS A 465 -4.32 15.15 21.33
CA HIS A 465 -5.12 15.01 20.12
C HIS A 465 -5.31 13.55 19.65
N LEU A 466 -4.46 12.62 20.11
CA LEU A 466 -4.49 11.23 19.67
C LEU A 466 -5.48 10.35 20.47
N GLY A 467 -5.91 10.82 21.65
CA GLY A 467 -6.77 10.07 22.56
C GLY A 467 -6.08 8.86 23.21
N THR A 468 -6.86 7.98 23.86
CA THR A 468 -6.34 6.87 24.68
C THR A 468 -6.38 5.51 23.98
N LEU A 469 -6.86 5.43 22.74
CA LEU A 469 -7.13 4.16 22.06
C LEU A 469 -5.92 3.22 21.97
N ILE A 470 -4.77 3.73 21.53
CA ILE A 470 -3.53 2.92 21.46
C ILE A 470 -3.04 2.54 22.87
N PRO A 471 -2.90 3.47 23.83
CA PRO A 471 -2.54 3.14 25.22
C PRO A 471 -3.46 2.10 25.87
N ASP A 472 -4.78 2.22 25.70
CA ASP A 472 -5.77 1.30 26.25
C ASP A 472 -5.58 -0.12 25.71
N HIS A 473 -5.37 -0.24 24.40
CA HIS A 473 -5.15 -1.53 23.78
C HIS A 473 -3.77 -2.13 24.11
N LEU A 474 -2.74 -1.30 24.31
CA LEU A 474 -1.45 -1.79 24.82
C LEU A 474 -1.58 -2.39 26.22
N ARG A 475 -2.38 -1.75 27.10
CA ARG A 475 -2.67 -2.29 28.44
C ARG A 475 -3.43 -3.61 28.36
N GLU A 476 -4.41 -3.72 27.46
CA GLU A 476 -5.15 -4.96 27.21
C GLU A 476 -4.23 -6.09 26.73
N LEU A 477 -3.33 -5.82 25.78
CA LEU A 477 -2.36 -6.80 25.29
C LEU A 477 -1.35 -7.22 26.36
N GLN A 478 -0.96 -6.31 27.26
CA GLN A 478 -0.10 -6.62 28.40
C GLN A 478 -0.82 -7.49 29.42
N ALA A 479 -2.07 -7.18 29.76
CA ALA A 479 -2.88 -7.99 30.67
C ALA A 479 -3.07 -9.43 30.15
N LEU A 480 -3.36 -9.58 28.85
CA LEU A 480 -3.48 -10.89 28.19
C LEU A 480 -2.16 -11.66 28.08
N ALA A 481 -1.01 -10.99 28.26
CA ALA A 481 0.30 -11.64 28.25
C ALA A 481 0.77 -12.01 29.67
N THR A 482 0.17 -11.42 30.71
CA THR A 482 0.44 -11.78 32.11
C THR A 482 -0.44 -12.91 32.62
N ASP A 483 -1.62 -13.09 32.03
CA ASP A 483 -2.51 -14.24 32.24
C ASP A 483 -2.05 -15.47 31.43
#